data_AF-A0A1X7SZ77-F1
#
_entry.id   AF-A0A1X7SZ77-F1
#
_cell.length_a   1.000
_cell.length_b   1.000
_cell.length_c   1.000
_cell.angle_alpha   90.00
_cell.angle_beta   90.00
_cell.angle_gamma   90.00
#
_symmetry.space_group_name_H-M   'P 1'
#
loop_
_entity.id
_entity.type
_entity.pdbx_description
1 polymer ?
#
loop_
_entity_poly.entity_id
_entity_poly.type
_entity_poly.pdbx_seq_one_letter_code
_entity_poly.pdbx_strand_id
1 'polypeptide(L)'
;MFGGITDNGDSNKLYMISFNKTSVDILEVPNPGGSVQWPKGKWGHSSVLITTSLGPHLLVVGGYPTYDAWLLDINKRKWKELVTIML
;
A
#
# COMPACT_ATOMS: atom_id res chain seq x y z
N MET A 1 -4.71 4.64 1.12
CA MET A 1 -3.63 5.42 0.46
C MET A 1 -2.29 4.89 0.94
N PHE A 2 -1.33 4.69 0.05
CA PHE A 2 0.00 4.18 0.38
C PHE A 2 1.05 5.07 -0.28
N GLY A 3 2.21 5.24 0.35
CA GLY A 3 3.38 5.90 -0.22
C GLY A 3 3.26 7.42 -0.43
N GLY A 4 3.95 7.93 -1.45
CA GLY A 4 3.98 9.37 -1.82
C GLY A 4 5.28 10.08 -1.44
N ILE A 5 5.43 11.33 -1.88
CA ILE A 5 6.55 12.22 -1.51
C ILE A 5 6.09 13.09 -0.34
N THR A 6 6.90 13.15 0.70
CA THR A 6 6.72 14.04 1.86
C THR A 6 7.95 14.93 2.02
N ASP A 7 7.90 15.89 2.94
CA ASP A 7 9.07 16.72 3.28
C ASP A 7 10.27 15.90 3.79
N ASN A 8 10.02 14.65 4.22
CA ASN A 8 11.05 13.70 4.66
C ASN A 8 11.47 12.70 3.55
N GLY A 9 11.05 12.95 2.29
CA GLY A 9 11.30 12.08 1.15
C GLY A 9 10.22 11.03 0.90
N ASP A 10 10.61 9.93 0.27
CA ASP A 10 9.71 8.86 -0.18
C ASP A 10 9.11 8.12 1.01
N SER A 11 7.79 8.21 1.15
CA SER A 11 7.04 7.58 2.23
C SER A 11 6.71 6.12 1.92
N ASN A 12 6.72 5.28 2.95
CA ASN A 12 6.12 3.92 2.94
C ASN A 12 4.92 3.81 3.89
N LYS A 13 4.33 4.93 4.29
CA LYS A 13 3.19 4.93 5.21
C LYS A 13 1.93 4.44 4.51
N LEU A 14 1.09 3.75 5.28
CA LEU A 14 -0.22 3.26 4.86
C LEU A 14 -1.29 4.00 5.65
N TYR A 15 -2.23 4.64 4.94
CA TYR A 15 -3.38 5.31 5.52
C TYR A 15 -4.68 4.62 5.11
N MET A 16 -5.51 4.27 6.09
CA MET A 16 -6.90 3.88 5.89
C MET A 16 -7.76 5.13 6.01
N ILE A 17 -8.56 5.40 4.99
CA ILE A 17 -9.38 6.60 4.91
C ILE A 17 -10.83 6.15 4.88
N SER A 18 -11.60 6.58 5.86
CA SER A 18 -13.05 6.38 5.91
C SER A 18 -13.72 7.72 5.63
N PHE A 19 -14.74 7.70 4.79
CA PHE A 19 -15.50 8.91 4.46
C PHE A 19 -16.97 8.70 4.85
N ASN A 20 -17.48 9.58 5.71
CA ASN A 20 -18.92 9.83 5.79
C ASN A 20 -19.20 11.12 5.01
N LYS A 21 -20.40 11.29 4.45
CA LYS A 21 -20.77 12.33 3.45
C LYS A 21 -20.11 13.72 3.59
N THR A 22 -19.80 14.15 4.82
CA THR A 22 -19.21 15.45 5.12
C THR A 22 -17.91 15.40 5.94
N SER A 23 -17.40 14.23 6.33
CA SER A 23 -16.14 14.14 7.07
C SER A 23 -15.29 12.92 6.71
N VAL A 24 -13.99 13.10 6.89
CA VAL A 24 -12.97 12.12 6.54
C VAL A 24 -12.24 11.73 7.82
N ASP A 25 -12.22 10.44 8.14
CA ASP A 25 -11.36 9.88 9.16
C ASP A 25 -10.12 9.29 8.48
N ILE A 26 -8.93 9.74 8.87
CA ILE A 26 -7.66 9.25 8.35
C ILE A 26 -6.92 8.53 9.48
N LEU A 27 -6.70 7.23 9.31
CA LEU A 27 -5.96 6.40 10.25
C LEU A 27 -4.65 5.94 9.63
N GLU A 28 -3.52 6.33 10.21
CA GLU A 28 -2.22 5.73 9.88
C GLU A 28 -2.19 4.29 10.42
N VAL A 29 -1.90 3.34 9.54
CA VAL A 29 -1.63 1.95 9.92
C VAL A 29 -0.16 1.86 10.32
N PRO A 30 0.15 1.55 11.59
CA PRO A 30 1.53 1.49 12.05
C PRO A 30 2.32 0.46 11.24
N ASN A 31 3.46 0.89 10.69
CA ASN A 31 4.44 -0.04 10.11
C ASN A 31 5.06 -0.84 11.28
N PRO A 32 4.85 -2.16 11.36
CA PRO A 32 5.34 -2.96 12.48
C PRO A 32 6.87 -3.09 12.51
N GLY A 33 7.56 -2.72 11.42
CA GLY A 33 9.01 -2.91 11.29
C GLY A 33 9.44 -4.38 11.33
N GLY A 34 10.75 -4.61 11.45
CA GLY A 34 11.33 -5.94 11.66
C GLY A 34 11.19 -6.89 10.47
N SER A 35 10.85 -8.15 10.75
CA SER A 35 10.76 -9.26 9.79
C SER A 35 9.44 -9.33 9.01
N VAL A 36 8.50 -8.42 9.27
CA VAL A 36 7.22 -8.38 8.56
C VAL A 36 7.44 -7.75 7.19
N GLN A 37 6.92 -8.40 6.13
CA GLN A 37 6.98 -7.83 4.80
C GLN A 37 6.24 -6.47 4.76
N TRP A 38 6.91 -5.45 4.24
CA TRP A 38 6.37 -4.11 4.08
C TRP A 38 7.03 -3.43 2.87
N PRO A 39 6.28 -2.78 1.97
CA PRO A 39 6.88 -2.17 0.80
C PRO A 39 7.76 -0.99 1.18
N LYS A 40 8.86 -0.77 0.44
CA LYS A 40 9.74 0.40 0.63
C LYS A 40 9.01 1.70 0.27
N GLY A 41 9.60 2.82 0.68
CA GLY A 41 9.05 4.14 0.35
C GLY A 41 9.07 4.34 -1.16
N LYS A 42 7.95 4.81 -1.73
CA LYS A 42 7.82 5.01 -3.18
C LYS A 42 6.75 6.02 -3.54
N TRP A 43 6.94 6.68 -4.68
CA TRP A 43 5.95 7.55 -5.32
C TRP A 43 5.75 7.18 -6.79
N GLY A 44 4.72 7.76 -7.43
CA GLY A 44 4.41 7.49 -8.83
C GLY A 44 4.00 6.04 -9.11
N HIS A 45 3.60 5.29 -8.09
CA HIS A 45 3.08 3.93 -8.24
C HIS A 45 1.61 3.94 -8.65
N SER A 46 1.17 2.85 -9.27
CA SER A 46 -0.25 2.63 -9.55
C SER A 46 -0.86 1.71 -8.51
N SER A 47 -2.15 1.87 -8.24
CA SER A 47 -2.88 0.95 -7.37
C SER A 47 -4.29 0.68 -7.87
N VAL A 48 -4.76 -0.54 -7.66
CA VAL A 48 -6.11 -0.99 -8.02
C VAL A 48 -6.71 -1.83 -6.91
N LEU A 49 -7.97 -1.56 -6.58
CA LEU A 49 -8.74 -2.40 -5.68
C LEU A 49 -9.26 -3.61 -6.46
N ILE A 50 -8.95 -4.82 -5.97
CA ILE A 50 -9.39 -6.07 -6.57
C ILE A 50 -10.08 -6.95 -5.53
N THR A 51 -11.00 -7.79 -6.00
CA THR A 51 -11.64 -8.82 -5.16
C THR A 51 -11.04 -10.17 -5.50
N THR A 52 -10.58 -10.89 -4.48
CA THR A 52 -10.12 -12.29 -4.59
C THR A 52 -11.10 -13.20 -3.87
N SER A 53 -10.90 -14.52 -3.95
CA SER A 53 -11.64 -15.50 -3.12
C SER A 53 -11.44 -15.28 -1.61
N LEU A 54 -10.39 -14.54 -1.20
CA LEU A 54 -10.08 -14.22 0.19
C LEU A 54 -10.60 -12.84 0.62
N GLY A 55 -11.30 -12.12 -0.27
CA GLY A 55 -11.85 -10.78 -0.02
C GLY A 55 -11.10 -9.65 -0.74
N PRO A 56 -11.34 -8.39 -0.32
CA PRO A 56 -10.80 -7.21 -0.99
C PRO A 56 -9.31 -7.03 -0.73
N HIS A 57 -8.55 -6.79 -1.80
CA HIS A 57 -7.13 -6.52 -1.77
C HIS A 57 -6.79 -5.26 -2.56
N LEU A 58 -5.75 -4.56 -2.14
CA LEU A 58 -5.15 -3.50 -2.94
C LEU A 58 -3.89 -4.06 -3.62
N LEU A 59 -3.88 -4.08 -4.95
CA LEU A 59 -2.67 -4.33 -5.72
C LEU A 59 -1.96 -3.00 -5.94
N VAL A 60 -0.68 -2.93 -5.60
CA VAL A 60 0.20 -1.78 -5.81
C VAL A 60 1.35 -2.22 -6.71
N VAL A 61 1.61 -1.48 -7.79
CA VAL A 61 2.62 -1.85 -8.80
C VAL A 61 3.52 -0.66 -9.12
N GLY A 62 4.83 -0.94 -9.12
CA GLY A 62 5.86 -0.02 -9.56
C GLY A 62 6.04 1.19 -8.65
N GLY A 63 6.48 2.30 -9.26
CA GLY A 63 6.86 3.53 -8.60
C GLY A 63 8.37 3.77 -8.63
N TYR A 64 8.80 4.94 -8.18
CA TYR A 64 10.21 5.23 -7.96
C TYR A 64 10.51 5.26 -6.46
N PRO A 65 11.59 4.63 -5.98
CA PRO A 65 12.69 4.00 -6.72
C PRO A 65 12.53 2.47 -6.96
N THR A 66 11.30 1.92 -6.95
CA THR A 66 11.07 0.47 -6.87
C THR A 66 10.18 -0.08 -8.00
N TYR A 67 10.56 -1.21 -8.59
CA TYR A 67 9.81 -1.86 -9.67
C TYR A 67 9.09 -3.14 -9.22
N ASP A 68 8.68 -3.19 -7.95
CA ASP A 68 8.04 -4.36 -7.34
C ASP A 68 6.51 -4.31 -7.48
N ALA A 69 5.85 -5.41 -7.12
CA ALA A 69 4.40 -5.42 -6.94
C ALA A 69 4.05 -6.01 -5.57
N TRP A 70 3.03 -5.41 -4.96
CA TRP A 70 2.63 -5.70 -3.59
C TRP A 70 1.13 -5.88 -3.51
N LEU A 71 0.69 -6.89 -2.76
CA LEU A 71 -0.71 -7.14 -2.48
C LEU A 71 -0.98 -6.87 -1.00
N LEU A 72 -1.89 -5.95 -0.71
CA LEU A 72 -2.39 -5.70 0.63
C LEU A 72 -3.71 -6.43 0.83
N ASP A 73 -3.76 -7.37 1.79
CA ASP A 73 -5.02 -7.83 2.37
C ASP A 73 -5.56 -6.69 3.25
N ILE A 74 -6.64 -6.04 2.81
CA ILE A 74 -7.18 -4.84 3.47
C ILE A 74 -7.74 -5.17 4.85
N ASN A 75 -8.40 -6.32 4.99
CA ASN A 75 -9.02 -6.75 6.24
C ASN A 75 -7.96 -7.10 7.29
N LYS A 76 -6.89 -7.78 6.88
CA LYS A 76 -5.80 -8.19 7.77
C LYS A 76 -4.71 -7.13 7.93
N ARG A 77 -4.69 -6.12 7.07
CA ARG A 77 -3.63 -5.09 6.96
C ARG A 77 -2.24 -5.72 6.79
N LYS A 78 -2.16 -6.79 5.99
CA LYS A 78 -0.92 -7.54 5.75
C LYS A 78 -0.51 -7.41 4.30
N TRP A 79 0.75 -7.07 4.11
CA TRP A 79 1.39 -7.03 2.81
C TRP A 79 1.97 -8.38 2.42
N LYS A 80 1.93 -8.67 1.13
CA LYS A 80 2.67 -9.76 0.49
C LYS A 80 3.32 -9.23 -0.78
N GLU A 81 4.63 -9.39 -0.88
CA GLU A 81 5.35 -9.09 -2.12
C GLU A 81 4.99 -10.15 -3.18
N LEU A 82 4.76 -9.71 -4.41
CA LEU A 82 4.48 -10.56 -5.55
C LEU A 82 5.72 -10.65 -6.45
N VAL A 83 6.04 -11.86 -6.88
CA VAL A 83 7.03 -12.06 -7.94
C VAL A 83 6.38 -11.62 -9.25
N THR A 84 6.76 -10.45 -9.74
CA THR A 84 6.25 -9.92 -11.01
C THR A 84 7.17 -10.34 -12.14
N ILE A 85 6.63 -11.06 -13.13
CA ILE A 85 7.31 -11.28 -14.40
C ILE A 85 6.92 -10.10 -15.30
N MET A 86 7.75 -9.06 -15.33
CA MET A 86 7.60 -8.00 -16.32
C MET A 86 8.09 -8.55 -17.66
N LEU A 87 7.16 -8.81 -18.59
CA LEU A 87 7.46 -9.16 -19.99
C LEU A 87 7.80 -7.90 -20.79
#